data_AF-A0A0D3K462-F1
#
_entry.id   AF-A0A0D3K462-F1
#
_cell.length_a   1.000
_cell.length_b   1.000
_cell.length_c   1.000
_cell.angle_alpha   90.00
_cell.angle_beta   90.00
_cell.angle_gamma   90.00
#
_symmetry.space_group_name_H-M   'P 1'
#
loop_
_entity.id
_entity.type
_entity.pdbx_description
1 polymer ?
#
loop_
_entity_poly.entity_id
_entity_poly.type
_entity_poly.pdbx_seq_one_letter_code
_entity_poly.pdbx_strand_id
1 'polypeptide(L)' 'GTIEEHSFSFDGVFGPDASQPEVYEAVMRPQVQALLEGRDTLTFAYGITNAGKTYTVQGGAAPEQRGVLPRALCSIF' A
#
# COMPACT_ATOMS: atom_id res chain seq x y z
N GLY A 1 14.85 15.79 -30.32
CA GLY A 1 13.72 16.08 -29.41
C GLY A 1 14.29 16.13 -28.02
N THR A 2 14.08 17.23 -27.30
CA THR A 2 14.53 17.39 -25.92
C THR A 2 13.63 16.52 -25.04
N ILE A 3 14.21 15.63 -24.25
CA ILE A 3 13.46 14.85 -23.25
C ILE A 3 13.13 15.81 -22.11
N GLU A 4 11.85 16.07 -21.86
CA GLU A 4 11.44 16.80 -20.66
C GLU A 4 11.58 15.87 -19.45
N GLU A 5 12.48 16.24 -18.53
CA GLU A 5 12.70 15.51 -17.30
C GLU A 5 11.70 16.00 -16.25
N HIS A 6 10.75 15.14 -15.88
CA HIS A 6 9.80 15.40 -14.81
C HIS A 6 10.24 14.69 -13.53
N SER A 7 10.47 15.48 -12.48
CA SER A 7 10.76 14.98 -11.12
C SER A 7 9.51 15.11 -10.25
N PHE A 8 9.23 14.08 -9.47
CA PHE A 8 8.12 14.03 -8.52
C PHE A 8 8.65 13.59 -7.15
N SER A 9 8.07 14.13 -6.07
CA SER A 9 8.43 13.78 -4.70
C SER A 9 7.26 13.08 -4.02
N PHE A 10 7.57 11.98 -3.32
CA PHE A 10 6.63 11.17 -2.57
C PHE A 10 7.28 10.76 -1.24
N ASP A 11 6.47 10.47 -0.22
CA ASP A 11 6.97 9.97 1.07
C ASP A 11 7.62 8.58 0.94
N GLY A 12 7.24 7.81 -0.08
CA GLY A 12 7.84 6.53 -0.42
C GLY A 12 7.59 6.14 -1.87
N VAL A 13 8.56 5.48 -2.49
CA VAL A 13 8.48 4.94 -3.86
C VAL A 13 8.87 3.47 -3.80
N PHE A 14 7.92 2.60 -4.11
CA PHE A 14 8.11 1.16 -4.10
C PHE A 14 8.46 0.68 -5.52
N GLY A 15 9.59 -0.01 -5.65
CA GLY A 15 9.99 -0.65 -6.89
C GLY A 15 9.14 -1.88 -7.23
N PRO A 16 9.32 -2.45 -8.42
CA PRO A 16 8.56 -3.65 -8.85
C PRO A 16 8.82 -4.89 -7.97
N ASP A 17 9.95 -4.93 -7.27
CA ASP A 17 10.33 -6.03 -6.38
C ASP A 17 9.81 -5.85 -4.94
N ALA A 18 9.16 -4.72 -4.65
CA ALA A 18 8.62 -4.45 -3.32
C ALA A 18 7.55 -5.47 -2.95
N SER A 19 7.68 -6.03 -1.76
CA SER A 19 6.79 -7.10 -1.30
C SER A 19 5.51 -6.56 -0.66
N GLN A 20 4.43 -7.35 -0.65
CA GLN A 20 3.19 -6.96 0.03
C GLN A 20 3.36 -6.72 1.54
N PRO A 21 4.19 -7.49 2.27
CA PRO A 21 4.58 -7.14 3.64
C PRO A 21 5.25 -5.78 3.74
N GLU A 22 6.19 -5.46 2.86
CA GLU A 22 6.92 -4.18 2.88
C GLU A 22 5.98 -2.98 2.67
N VAL A 23 5.07 -3.07 1.70
CA VAL A 23 4.06 -2.04 1.47
C VAL A 23 3.14 -1.88 2.69
N TYR A 24 2.77 -2.99 3.33
CA TYR A 24 1.97 -2.94 4.55
C TYR A 24 2.68 -2.22 5.70
N GLU A 25 3.94 -2.58 5.97
CA GLU A 25 4.75 -1.98 7.03
C GLU A 25 4.90 -0.47 6.85
N ALA A 26 5.15 -0.02 5.63
CA ALA A 26 5.40 1.38 5.34
C ALA A 26 4.12 2.23 5.30
N VAL A 27 3.03 1.71 4.72
CA VAL A 27 1.83 2.53 4.45
C VAL A 27 0.70 2.25 5.44
N MET A 28 0.40 0.99 5.74
CA MET A 28 -0.82 0.61 6.44
C MET A 28 -0.62 0.44 7.94
N ARG A 29 0.54 -0.04 8.40
CA ARG A 29 0.82 -0.21 9.84
C ARG A 29 0.65 1.10 10.64
N PRO A 30 1.12 2.28 10.19
CA PRO A 30 0.88 3.53 10.90
C PRO A 30 -0.61 3.89 11.01
N GLN A 31 -1.40 3.56 9.97
CA GLN A 31 -2.85 3.79 9.96
C GLN A 31 -3.56 2.86 10.94
N VAL A 32 -3.18 1.57 10.98
CA VAL A 32 -3.71 0.62 11.95
C VAL A 32 -3.39 1.06 13.38
N GLN A 33 -2.16 1.52 13.64
CA GLN A 33 -1.79 2.04 14.95
C GLN A 33 -2.63 3.28 15.32
N ALA A 34 -2.80 4.22 14.40
CA ALA A 34 -3.64 5.40 14.64
C ALA A 34 -5.10 5.04 14.92
N LEU A 35 -5.63 4.02 14.22
CA LEU A 35 -6.96 3.47 14.46
C LEU A 35 -7.09 2.89 15.86
N LEU A 36 -6.11 2.11 16.33
CA LEU A 36 -6.10 1.52 17.67
C LEU A 36 -5.95 2.59 18.77
N GLU A 37 -5.37 3.75 18.45
CA GLU A 37 -5.31 4.93 19.31
C GLU A 37 -6.60 5.77 19.28
N GLY A 38 -7.65 5.29 18.61
CA GLY A 38 -8.96 5.94 18.56
C GLY A 38 -9.09 7.07 17.53
N ARG A 39 -8.21 7.12 16.51
CA ARG A 39 -8.28 8.09 15.41
C ARG A 39 -8.85 7.44 14.14
N ASP A 40 -9.75 8.14 13.47
CA ASP A 40 -10.24 7.71 12.16
C ASP A 40 -9.12 7.79 11.11
N THR A 41 -9.02 6.76 10.28
CA THR A 41 -8.02 6.68 9.20
C THR A 41 -8.68 6.35 7.86
N LEU A 42 -8.04 6.78 6.78
CA LEU A 42 -8.56 6.61 5.42
C LEU A 42 -7.41 6.39 4.45
N THR A 43 -7.45 5.28 3.71
CA THR A 43 -6.41 4.89 2.74
C THR A 43 -7.04 4.62 1.38
N PHE A 44 -6.43 5.15 0.32
CA PHE A 44 -6.88 4.98 -1.06
C PHE A 44 -5.79 4.33 -1.92
N ALA A 45 -6.20 3.47 -2.84
CA ALA A 45 -5.37 3.04 -3.96
C ALA A 45 -5.85 3.75 -5.24
N TYR A 46 -4.98 4.54 -5.85
CA TYR A 46 -5.29 5.35 -7.03
C TYR A 46 -4.38 4.98 -8.21
N GLY A 47 -4.91 5.10 -9.43
CA GLY A 47 -4.19 4.78 -10.66
C GLY A 47 -5.11 4.22 -11.74
N ILE A 48 -4.58 4.02 -12.95
CA ILE A 48 -5.32 3.46 -14.09
C ILE A 48 -5.65 1.98 -13.89
N THR A 49 -6.57 1.43 -14.69
CA THR A 49 -6.85 -0.02 -14.71
C THR A 49 -5.57 -0.80 -14.98
N ASN A 50 -5.42 -1.97 -14.34
CA ASN A 50 -4.22 -2.80 -14.38
C ASN A 50 -2.96 -2.21 -13.71
N ALA A 51 -3.05 -1.06 -13.04
CA ALA A 51 -1.93 -0.47 -12.27
C ALA A 51 -1.67 -1.13 -10.90
N GLY A 52 -2.24 -2.29 -10.63
CA GLY A 52 -2.00 -3.01 -9.36
C GLY A 52 -2.87 -2.59 -8.16
N LYS A 53 -3.79 -1.62 -8.28
CA LYS A 53 -4.67 -1.17 -7.16
C LYS A 53 -5.31 -2.32 -6.35
N THR A 54 -6.00 -3.24 -7.05
CA THR A 54 -6.65 -4.39 -6.42
C THR A 54 -5.65 -5.32 -5.75
N TYR A 55 -4.48 -5.49 -6.37
CA TYR A 55 -3.39 -6.28 -5.81
C TYR A 55 -2.83 -5.63 -4.55
N THR A 56 -2.61 -4.32 -4.52
CA THR A 56 -2.16 -3.61 -3.31
C THR A 56 -3.15 -3.74 -2.17
N VAL A 57 -4.45 -3.51 -2.42
CA VAL A 57 -5.48 -3.54 -1.37
C VAL A 57 -5.79 -4.95 -0.89
N GLN A 58 -6.16 -5.85 -1.80
CA GLN A 58 -6.64 -7.20 -1.46
C GLN A 58 -5.50 -8.22 -1.51
N GLY A 59 -4.64 -8.13 -2.52
CA GLY A 59 -3.58 -9.10 -2.76
C GLY A 59 -3.98 -10.30 -3.59
N GLY A 60 -3.05 -11.26 -3.67
CA GLY A 60 -3.23 -12.55 -4.32
C GLY A 60 -3.79 -13.63 -3.39
N ALA A 61 -3.94 -14.84 -3.92
CA ALA A 61 -4.48 -15.99 -3.19
C ALA A 61 -3.48 -16.58 -2.17
N ALA A 62 -2.18 -16.46 -2.42
CA ALA A 62 -1.15 -16.99 -1.55
C ALA A 62 -0.96 -16.11 -0.30
N PRO A 63 -0.64 -16.68 0.88
CA PRO A 63 -0.46 -15.91 2.13
C PRO A 63 0.52 -14.74 2.02
N GLU A 64 1.64 -14.93 1.33
CA GLU A 64 2.68 -13.93 1.10
C GLU A 64 2.21 -12.80 0.17
N GLN A 65 1.23 -13.07 -0.69
CA GLN A 65 0.67 -12.10 -1.63
C GLN A 65 -0.50 -11.29 -1.07
N ARG A 66 -0.98 -11.59 0.14
CA ARG A 66 -2.07 -10.85 0.80
C ARG A 66 -1.74 -9.36 0.85
N GLY A 67 -2.69 -8.52 0.47
CA GLY A 67 -2.53 -7.06 0.42
C GLY A 67 -2.69 -6.39 1.78
N VAL A 68 -2.78 -5.07 1.75
CA VAL A 68 -2.81 -4.27 2.99
C VAL A 68 -4.07 -4.48 3.82
N LEU A 69 -5.23 -4.72 3.19
CA LEU A 69 -6.50 -4.91 3.90
C LEU A 69 -6.54 -6.21 4.72
N PRO A 70 -6.32 -7.41 4.15
CA PRO A 70 -6.32 -8.63 4.96
C PRO A 70 -5.21 -8.65 6.02
N ARG A 71 -4.05 -8.01 5.78
CA ARG A 71 -2.98 -7.88 6.79
C ARG A 71 -3.37 -6.95 7.94
N ALA A 72 -4.06 -5.85 7.65
CA ALA A 72 -4.58 -4.94 8.66
C ALA A 72 -5.59 -5.66 9.58
N LEU A 73 -6.52 -6.41 8.99
CA LEU A 73 -7.48 -7.22 9.78
C LEU A 73 -6.77 -8.21 10.69
N CYS A 74 -5.75 -8.93 10.20
CA CYS A 74 -4.93 -9.82 11.03
C CYS A 74 -4.07 -9.12 12.09
N SER A 75 -3.87 -7.80 12.00
CA SER A 75 -3.12 -7.05 13.01
C SER A 75 -4.04 -6.44 14.08
N ILE A 76 -5.32 -6.27 13.76
CA ILE A 76 -6.34 -5.73 14.67
C ILE A 76 -6.94 -6.84 15.54
N PHE A 77 -7.17 -8.03 14.98
CA PHE A 77 -7.78 -9.19 15.62
C PHE A 77 -6.76 -10.27 15.96
#